data_AF-A0A957A934-F1
#
_entry.id   AF-A0A957A934-F1
#
_cell.length_a   1.000
_cell.length_b   1.000
_cell.length_c   1.000
_cell.angle_alpha   90.00
_cell.angle_beta   90.00
_cell.angle_gamma   90.00
#
_symmetry.space_group_name_H-M   'P 1'
#
loop_
_entity.id
_entity.type
_entity.pdbx_description
1 polymer ?
#
loop_
_entity_poly.entity_id
_entity_poly.type
_entity_poly.pdbx_seq_one_letter_code
_entity_poly.pdbx_strand_id
1 'polypeptide(L)'
;RGTLVYVRLDSLSDVAAMFGYQAADEVVLETAARIVPIAASRELVARISDGSFAIFFPDADTPGQASARMSRILDALDGGFRIGDGSIEVVTRAGAAILPDDADDPETLMRMAELAARGANRSDHGTLFDPSSDQQKAENLRLLSEMREALLADRFEVFYQPIVPLRGDGPAHFEALIRWTGDDGVRRSPGEFIPLAERTGAIEHIDRWVLGSVGRQLGHWSRQGFAPEVSVNLSAHSLLNEDLPEYLQSVISAFDLDPQQLHIEIT
;
A
#
# COMPACT_ATOMS: atom_id res chain seq x y z
N ARG A 1 24.30 -21.83 1.82
CA ARG A 1 22.96 -21.67 1.21
C ARG A 1 21.94 -22.12 2.23
N GLY A 2 20.80 -21.47 2.28
CA GLY A 2 19.77 -21.76 3.28
C GLY A 2 18.86 -20.57 3.50
N THR A 3 17.73 -20.83 4.17
CA THR A 3 16.71 -19.83 4.48
C THR A 3 16.73 -19.54 5.97
N LEU A 4 16.64 -18.27 6.32
CA LEU A 4 16.33 -17.84 7.67
C LEU A 4 14.87 -17.39 7.72
N VAL A 5 14.08 -17.97 8.63
CA VAL A 5 12.71 -17.53 8.93
C VAL A 5 12.73 -16.80 10.28
N TYR A 6 12.24 -15.57 10.29
CA TYR A 6 12.01 -14.76 11.49
C TYR A 6 10.52 -14.79 11.85
N VAL A 7 10.20 -15.07 13.10
CA VAL A 7 8.84 -15.16 13.63
C VAL A 7 8.68 -14.16 14.77
N ARG A 8 7.59 -13.39 14.76
CA ARG A 8 7.27 -12.38 15.75
C ARG A 8 5.86 -12.56 16.31
N LEU A 9 5.74 -12.54 17.63
CA LEU A 9 4.49 -12.52 18.38
C LEU A 9 4.12 -11.05 18.66
N ASP A 10 3.16 -10.49 17.94
CA ASP A 10 2.89 -9.05 17.98
C ASP A 10 2.15 -8.58 19.23
N SER A 11 1.29 -9.42 19.80
CA SER A 11 0.44 -9.08 20.95
C SER A 11 0.96 -9.67 22.27
N LEU A 12 2.24 -10.06 22.35
CA LEU A 12 2.78 -10.64 23.58
C LEU A 12 2.79 -9.63 24.74
N SER A 13 3.05 -8.35 24.44
CA SER A 13 2.98 -7.27 25.44
C SER A 13 1.55 -7.04 25.95
N ASP A 14 0.56 -7.14 25.07
CA ASP A 14 -0.86 -7.06 25.44
C ASP A 14 -1.25 -8.23 26.36
N VAL A 15 -0.77 -9.44 26.07
CA VAL A 15 -0.96 -10.62 26.93
C VAL A 15 -0.34 -10.38 28.31
N ALA A 16 0.88 -9.86 28.37
CA ALA A 16 1.53 -9.54 29.64
C ALA A 16 0.75 -8.49 30.45
N ALA A 17 0.19 -7.47 29.77
CA ALA A 17 -0.60 -6.42 30.41
C ALA A 17 -1.96 -6.92 30.94
N MET A 18 -2.62 -7.83 30.20
CA MET A 18 -3.96 -8.32 30.54
C MET A 18 -3.95 -9.51 31.50
N PHE A 19 -3.00 -10.44 31.34
CA PHE A 19 -2.97 -11.73 32.02
C PHE A 19 -1.71 -11.96 32.87
N GLY A 20 -0.79 -10.98 32.88
CA GLY A 20 0.44 -11.01 33.67
C GLY A 20 1.63 -11.64 32.93
N TYR A 21 2.84 -11.39 33.46
CA TYR A 21 4.09 -11.86 32.85
C TYR A 21 4.19 -13.39 32.76
N GLN A 22 3.62 -14.12 33.72
CA GLN A 22 3.62 -15.58 33.67
C GLN A 22 2.86 -16.12 32.46
N ALA A 23 1.72 -15.51 32.11
CA ALA A 23 0.97 -15.88 30.91
C ALA A 23 1.77 -15.61 29.63
N ALA A 24 2.45 -14.46 29.55
CA ALA A 24 3.32 -14.17 28.41
C ALA A 24 4.48 -15.18 28.30
N ASP A 25 5.08 -15.57 29.42
CA ASP A 25 6.12 -16.61 29.44
C ASP A 25 5.56 -17.98 28.98
N GLU A 26 4.34 -18.33 29.36
CA GLU A 26 3.66 -19.56 28.89
C GLU A 26 3.46 -19.54 27.37
N VAL A 27 3.03 -18.41 26.77
CA VAL A 27 2.95 -18.25 25.30
C VAL A 27 4.29 -18.51 24.64
N VAL A 28 5.37 -17.94 25.18
CA VAL A 28 6.71 -18.10 24.62
C VAL A 28 7.18 -19.55 24.70
N LEU A 29 6.96 -20.21 25.84
CA LEU A 29 7.31 -21.62 26.04
C LEU A 29 6.52 -22.53 25.09
N GLU A 30 5.22 -22.28 24.93
CA GLU A 30 4.37 -23.02 24.00
C GLU A 30 4.77 -22.76 22.54
N THR A 31 5.12 -21.53 22.18
CA THR A 31 5.68 -21.17 20.86
C THR A 31 6.93 -22.00 20.58
N ALA A 32 7.88 -22.05 21.52
CA ALA A 32 9.08 -22.86 21.38
C ALA A 32 8.74 -24.36 21.23
N ALA A 33 7.79 -24.88 22.03
CA ALA A 33 7.35 -26.27 21.98
C ALA A 33 6.68 -26.64 20.64
N ARG A 34 6.05 -25.67 19.96
CA ARG A 34 5.44 -25.85 18.64
C ARG A 34 6.45 -25.74 17.50
N ILE A 35 7.43 -24.83 17.59
CA ILE A 35 8.44 -24.61 16.55
C ILE A 35 9.53 -25.67 16.55
N VAL A 36 10.04 -26.08 17.72
CA VAL A 36 11.18 -27.00 17.82
C VAL A 36 10.94 -28.34 17.10
N PRO A 37 9.75 -28.99 17.17
CA PRO A 37 9.48 -30.22 16.43
C PRO A 37 9.45 -30.07 14.90
N ILE A 38 9.21 -28.85 14.40
CA ILE A 38 9.24 -28.55 12.96
C ILE A 38 10.69 -28.50 12.46
N ALA A 39 11.61 -28.15 13.36
CA ALA A 39 13.05 -28.13 13.10
C ALA A 39 13.64 -29.56 13.12
N ALA A 40 14.18 -30.01 11.99
CA ALA A 40 14.92 -31.26 11.89
C ALA A 40 16.32 -31.15 12.54
N SER A 41 17.07 -32.26 12.63
CA SER A 41 18.37 -32.33 13.34
C SER A 41 19.48 -31.39 12.84
N ARG A 42 19.36 -30.85 11.61
CA ARG A 42 20.32 -29.89 11.02
C ARG A 42 19.83 -28.45 11.05
N GLU A 43 18.60 -28.22 11.48
CA GLU A 43 17.94 -26.91 11.52
C GLU A 43 18.18 -26.29 12.91
N LEU A 44 18.35 -24.97 12.98
CA LEU A 44 18.65 -24.26 14.23
C LEU A 44 17.50 -23.34 14.59
N VAL A 45 17.00 -23.45 15.83
CA VAL A 45 15.98 -22.57 16.39
C VAL A 45 16.61 -21.71 17.47
N ALA A 46 16.41 -20.41 17.40
CA ALA A 46 16.88 -19.44 18.39
C ALA A 46 15.74 -18.53 18.84
N ARG A 47 15.69 -18.21 20.13
CA ARG A 47 14.92 -17.08 20.63
C ARG A 47 15.81 -15.84 20.55
N ILE A 48 15.34 -14.81 19.85
CA ILE A 48 16.11 -13.59 19.60
C ILE A 48 15.79 -12.51 20.64
N SER A 49 14.52 -12.36 20.99
CA SER A 49 14.03 -11.36 21.93
C SER A 49 12.72 -11.81 22.60
N ASP A 50 12.08 -10.92 23.37
CA ASP A 50 10.95 -11.25 24.25
C ASP A 50 9.81 -12.02 23.57
N GLY A 51 9.53 -11.74 22.30
CA GLY A 51 8.51 -12.45 21.51
C GLY A 51 8.96 -12.80 20.10
N SER A 52 10.27 -12.96 19.86
CA SER A 52 10.79 -13.25 18.51
C SER A 52 11.66 -14.49 18.48
N PHE A 53 11.49 -15.26 17.41
CA PHE A 53 12.24 -16.48 17.13
C PHE A 53 12.85 -16.41 15.73
N ALA A 54 14.01 -17.06 15.56
CA ALA A 54 14.64 -17.25 14.27
C ALA A 54 14.90 -18.74 14.05
N ILE A 55 14.60 -19.22 12.84
CA ILE A 55 14.83 -20.61 12.43
C ILE A 55 15.68 -20.61 11.16
N PHE A 56 16.81 -21.32 11.19
CA PHE A 56 17.67 -21.47 10.03
C PHE A 56 17.54 -22.86 9.41
N PHE A 57 17.26 -22.88 8.10
CA PHE A 57 17.05 -24.06 7.27
C PHE A 57 18.18 -24.18 6.23
N PRO A 58 19.23 -24.99 6.49
CA PRO A 58 20.37 -25.11 5.57
C PRO A 58 20.04 -25.75 4.22
N ASP A 59 18.94 -26.51 4.14
CA ASP A 59 18.53 -27.25 2.94
C ASP A 59 17.26 -26.64 2.28
N ALA A 60 16.87 -25.43 2.67
CA ALA A 60 15.82 -24.65 1.99
C ALA A 60 16.47 -23.46 1.30
N ASP A 61 16.74 -23.58 0.00
CA ASP A 61 17.48 -22.58 -0.78
C ASP A 61 16.68 -22.02 -1.96
N THR A 62 15.38 -22.29 -2.00
CA THR A 62 14.45 -21.75 -2.99
C THR A 62 13.28 -21.02 -2.33
N PRO A 63 12.69 -19.99 -2.99
CA PRO A 63 11.49 -19.30 -2.51
C PRO A 63 10.35 -20.24 -2.13
N GLY A 64 10.07 -21.26 -2.95
CA GLY A 64 9.00 -22.22 -2.68
C GLY A 64 9.24 -23.05 -1.41
N GLN A 65 10.48 -23.49 -1.16
CA GLN A 65 10.82 -24.20 0.06
C GLN A 65 10.77 -23.29 1.29
N ALA A 66 11.26 -22.05 1.17
CA ALA A 66 11.20 -21.05 2.23
C ALA A 66 9.73 -20.79 2.64
N SER A 67 8.85 -20.53 1.68
CA SER A 67 7.41 -20.34 1.92
C SER A 67 6.77 -21.58 2.55
N ALA A 68 7.08 -22.78 2.08
CA ALA A 68 6.54 -24.01 2.65
C ALA A 68 7.01 -24.29 4.09
N ARG A 69 8.21 -23.82 4.47
CA ARG A 69 8.72 -23.90 5.86
C ARG A 69 8.04 -22.87 6.74
N MET A 70 7.95 -21.64 6.26
CA MET A 70 7.30 -20.53 6.94
C MET A 70 5.80 -20.80 7.20
N SER A 71 5.06 -21.29 6.19
CA SER A 71 3.66 -21.68 6.34
C SER A 71 3.48 -22.74 7.42
N ARG A 72 4.29 -23.80 7.41
CA ARG A 72 4.24 -24.85 8.45
C ARG A 72 4.46 -24.31 9.86
N ILE A 73 5.35 -23.32 10.02
CA ILE A 73 5.57 -22.67 11.31
C ILE A 73 4.32 -21.89 11.73
N LEU A 74 3.77 -21.08 10.83
CA LEU A 74 2.56 -20.29 11.12
C LEU A 74 1.36 -21.19 11.44
N ASP A 75 1.14 -22.25 10.66
CA ASP A 75 0.06 -23.21 10.88
C ASP A 75 0.15 -23.91 12.25
N ALA A 76 1.38 -24.13 12.75
CA ALA A 76 1.58 -24.72 14.08
C ALA A 76 1.31 -23.72 15.21
N LEU A 77 1.47 -22.42 14.95
CA LEU A 77 1.21 -21.34 15.89
C LEU A 77 -0.24 -20.83 15.81
N ASP A 78 -0.99 -21.27 14.80
CA ASP A 78 -2.41 -21.00 14.65
C ASP A 78 -3.23 -21.77 15.72
N GLY A 79 -4.46 -21.33 15.96
CA GLY A 79 -5.41 -22.00 16.87
C GLY A 79 -5.30 -21.64 18.36
N GLY A 80 -4.58 -20.57 18.70
CA GLY A 80 -4.50 -20.00 20.05
C GLY A 80 -3.59 -20.77 21.02
N PHE A 81 -3.12 -20.09 22.05
CA PHE A 81 -2.19 -20.58 23.07
C PHE A 81 -2.95 -20.93 24.35
N ARG A 82 -2.70 -22.11 24.92
CA ARG A 82 -3.40 -22.59 26.11
C ARG A 82 -2.70 -22.06 27.36
N ILE A 83 -3.36 -21.17 28.08
CA ILE A 83 -2.84 -20.53 29.29
C ILE A 83 -3.85 -20.78 30.42
N GLY A 84 -3.43 -21.51 31.46
CA GLY A 84 -4.33 -21.96 32.52
C GLY A 84 -5.49 -22.82 31.99
N ASP A 85 -6.72 -22.35 32.21
CA ASP A 85 -7.97 -22.98 31.75
C ASP A 85 -8.54 -22.36 30.46
N GLY A 86 -7.89 -21.31 29.92
CA GLY A 86 -8.32 -20.58 28.72
C GLY A 86 -7.46 -20.82 27.48
N SER A 87 -7.88 -20.21 26.37
CA SER A 87 -7.10 -20.08 25.13
C SER A 87 -7.01 -18.63 24.73
N ILE A 88 -5.82 -18.16 24.37
CA ILE A 88 -5.55 -16.78 23.93
C ILE A 88 -5.01 -16.81 22.51
N GLU A 89 -5.66 -16.09 21.60
CA GLU A 89 -5.13 -15.90 20.25
C GLU A 89 -4.02 -14.85 20.28
N VAL A 90 -2.85 -15.23 19.77
CA VAL A 90 -1.71 -14.32 19.60
C VAL A 90 -1.40 -14.20 18.13
N VAL A 91 -1.48 -12.98 17.63
CA VAL A 91 -1.14 -12.67 16.26
C VAL A 91 0.34 -12.92 16.05
N THR A 92 0.64 -13.79 15.09
CA THR A 92 1.99 -14.16 14.72
C THR A 92 2.26 -13.70 13.29
N ARG A 93 3.42 -13.08 13.07
CA ARG A 93 3.92 -12.74 11.75
C ARG A 93 5.24 -13.44 11.50
N ALA A 94 5.44 -13.89 10.27
CA ALA A 94 6.70 -14.49 9.85
C ALA A 94 7.22 -13.88 8.56
N GLY A 95 8.53 -13.78 8.47
CA GLY A 95 9.24 -13.34 7.29
C GLY A 95 10.46 -14.20 7.03
N ALA A 96 10.88 -14.32 5.78
CA ALA A 96 12.01 -15.19 5.45
C ALA A 96 12.97 -14.56 4.45
N ALA A 97 14.27 -14.83 4.58
CA ALA A 97 15.31 -14.40 3.66
C ALA A 97 16.22 -15.59 3.30
N ILE A 98 16.78 -15.58 2.09
CA ILE A 98 17.50 -16.71 1.49
C ILE A 98 18.94 -16.31 1.20
N LEU A 99 19.89 -17.15 1.62
CA LEU A 99 21.32 -16.96 1.34
C LEU A 99 21.74 -17.77 0.09
N PRO A 100 22.41 -17.15 -0.91
CA PRO A 100 22.95 -15.79 -0.94
C PRO A 100 22.04 -14.72 -1.58
N ASP A 101 20.85 -15.09 -2.05
CA ASP A 101 20.04 -14.22 -2.92
C ASP A 101 19.65 -12.89 -2.24
N ASP A 102 19.34 -12.92 -0.95
CA ASP A 102 18.93 -11.75 -0.17
C ASP A 102 20.05 -11.17 0.70
N ALA A 103 21.13 -11.93 0.94
CA ALA A 103 22.23 -11.53 1.81
C ALA A 103 23.48 -12.40 1.65
N ASP A 104 24.65 -11.76 1.77
CA ASP A 104 25.96 -12.42 1.71
C ASP A 104 26.52 -12.80 3.09
N ASP A 105 25.89 -12.29 4.16
CA ASP A 105 26.33 -12.46 5.55
C ASP A 105 25.15 -12.72 6.52
N PRO A 106 25.39 -13.38 7.67
CA PRO A 106 24.32 -13.73 8.61
C PRO A 106 23.60 -12.54 9.26
N GLU A 107 24.28 -11.41 9.46
CA GLU A 107 23.70 -10.23 10.11
C GLU A 107 22.69 -9.56 9.16
N THR A 108 23.07 -9.39 7.90
CA THR A 108 22.17 -8.91 6.85
C THR A 108 20.99 -9.87 6.65
N LEU A 109 21.23 -11.18 6.62
CA LEU A 109 20.17 -12.18 6.46
C LEU A 109 19.12 -12.09 7.58
N MET A 110 19.56 -11.94 8.83
CA MET A 110 18.69 -11.72 9.99
C MET A 110 17.84 -10.47 9.84
N ARG A 111 18.48 -9.35 9.45
CA ARG A 111 17.80 -8.08 9.23
C ARG A 111 16.74 -8.16 8.13
N MET A 112 17.01 -8.87 7.03
CA MET A 112 16.06 -9.03 5.92
C MET A 112 14.85 -9.88 6.29
N ALA A 113 15.06 -11.01 6.98
CA ALA A 113 13.97 -11.84 7.46
C ALA A 113 13.09 -11.08 8.48
N GLU A 114 13.69 -10.29 9.37
CA GLU A 114 12.97 -9.43 10.32
C GLU A 114 12.16 -8.34 9.60
N LEU A 115 12.73 -7.67 8.59
CA LEU A 115 12.03 -6.66 7.78
C LEU A 115 10.82 -7.27 7.06
N ALA A 116 10.98 -8.44 6.47
CA ALA A 116 9.89 -9.18 5.84
C ALA A 116 8.77 -9.51 6.86
N ALA A 117 9.13 -9.95 8.08
CA ALA A 117 8.18 -10.25 9.14
C ALA A 117 7.45 -9.00 9.66
N ARG A 118 8.11 -7.83 9.64
CA ARG A 118 7.47 -6.54 9.96
C ARG A 118 6.49 -6.09 8.89
N GLY A 119 6.79 -6.37 7.63
CA GLY A 119 5.95 -6.01 6.48
C GLY A 119 4.76 -6.94 6.25
N ALA A 120 4.75 -8.14 6.83
CA ALA A 120 3.68 -9.12 6.67
C ALA A 120 2.34 -8.64 7.26
N ASN A 121 1.24 -8.80 6.53
CA ASN A 121 -0.10 -8.60 7.06
C ASN A 121 -0.56 -9.81 7.87
N ARG A 122 -1.61 -9.63 8.69
CA ARG A 122 -2.19 -10.74 9.48
C ARG A 122 -2.78 -11.86 8.61
N SER A 123 -3.24 -11.51 7.41
CA SER A 123 -3.80 -12.45 6.43
C SER A 123 -2.71 -13.21 5.66
N ASP A 124 -1.46 -12.79 5.77
CA ASP A 124 -0.39 -13.36 4.96
C ASP A 124 0.11 -14.63 5.64
N HIS A 125 0.25 -15.72 4.88
CA HIS A 125 0.92 -16.95 5.33
C HIS A 125 2.45 -16.77 5.31
N GLY A 126 2.90 -15.65 5.88
CA GLY A 126 4.27 -15.16 5.90
C GLY A 126 4.71 -14.46 4.61
N THR A 127 5.82 -13.74 4.68
CA THR A 127 6.33 -12.92 3.57
C THR A 127 7.80 -13.22 3.31
N LEU A 128 8.16 -13.52 2.06
CA LEU A 128 9.57 -13.55 1.68
C LEU A 128 10.10 -12.12 1.61
N PHE A 129 11.36 -11.93 2.01
CA PHE A 129 12.03 -10.67 1.80
C PHE A 129 12.08 -10.41 0.30
N ASP A 130 11.72 -9.18 -0.05
CA ASP A 130 11.81 -8.67 -1.41
C ASP A 130 12.45 -7.28 -1.31
N PRO A 131 13.71 -7.11 -1.75
CA PRO A 131 14.38 -5.82 -1.70
C PRO A 131 13.67 -4.75 -2.54
N SER A 132 12.87 -5.16 -3.54
CA SER A 132 12.04 -4.22 -4.30
C SER A 132 10.90 -3.64 -3.46
N SER A 133 10.44 -4.33 -2.40
CA SER A 133 9.35 -3.87 -1.54
C SER A 133 9.74 -2.65 -0.69
N ASP A 134 10.95 -2.61 -0.13
CA ASP A 134 11.38 -1.50 0.72
C ASP A 134 11.80 -0.27 -0.10
N GLN A 135 12.45 -0.47 -1.25
CA GLN A 135 12.72 0.60 -2.19
C GLN A 135 11.41 1.18 -2.76
N GLN A 136 10.43 0.33 -3.09
CA GLN A 136 9.12 0.77 -3.57
C GLN A 136 8.34 1.52 -2.49
N LYS A 137 8.42 1.11 -1.21
CA LYS A 137 7.79 1.86 -0.10
C LYS A 137 8.42 3.25 0.08
N ALA A 138 9.74 3.34 0.05
CA ALA A 138 10.44 4.62 0.14
C ALA A 138 10.09 5.52 -1.05
N GLU A 139 10.05 4.97 -2.26
CA GLU A 139 9.66 5.69 -3.47
C GLU A 139 8.20 6.13 -3.41
N ASN A 140 7.28 5.29 -2.93
CA ASN A 140 5.88 5.66 -2.75
C ASN A 140 5.72 6.82 -1.74
N LEU A 141 6.44 6.79 -0.62
CA LEU A 141 6.41 7.88 0.36
C LEU A 141 6.95 9.18 -0.22
N ARG A 142 8.05 9.10 -0.98
CA ARG A 142 8.61 10.23 -1.72
C ARG A 142 7.58 10.79 -2.71
N LEU A 143 6.99 9.93 -3.53
CA LEU A 143 6.01 10.31 -4.55
C LEU A 143 4.77 10.95 -3.93
N LEU A 144 4.24 10.43 -2.81
CA LEU A 144 3.13 11.04 -2.09
C LEU A 144 3.45 12.43 -1.55
N SER A 145 4.66 12.63 -1.02
CA SER A 145 5.12 13.94 -0.57
C SER A 145 5.21 14.92 -1.73
N GLU A 146 5.82 14.49 -2.84
CA GLU A 146 5.93 15.31 -4.05
C GLU A 146 4.55 15.65 -4.65
N MET A 147 3.59 14.71 -4.65
CA MET A 147 2.21 14.97 -5.11
C MET A 147 1.54 16.05 -4.26
N ARG A 148 1.65 15.96 -2.93
CA ARG A 148 1.05 16.94 -2.02
C ARG A 148 1.63 18.33 -2.25
N GLU A 149 2.94 18.44 -2.45
CA GLU A 149 3.59 19.70 -2.78
C GLU A 149 3.19 20.21 -4.16
N ALA A 150 3.08 19.32 -5.15
CA ALA A 150 2.71 19.68 -6.52
C ALA A 150 1.29 20.26 -6.62
N LEU A 151 0.36 19.77 -5.80
CA LEU A 151 -0.99 20.35 -5.68
C LEU A 151 -0.97 21.80 -5.15
N LEU A 152 0.01 22.15 -4.31
CA LEU A 152 0.14 23.49 -3.73
C LEU A 152 0.99 24.45 -4.58
N ALA A 153 1.87 23.92 -5.41
CA ALA A 153 2.87 24.68 -6.17
C ALA A 153 2.56 24.82 -7.67
N ASP A 154 1.30 24.59 -8.08
CA ASP A 154 0.84 24.65 -9.48
C ASP A 154 1.70 23.78 -10.44
N ARG A 155 2.17 22.62 -9.97
CA ARG A 155 2.97 21.67 -10.78
C ARG A 155 2.15 20.57 -11.43
N PHE A 156 0.85 20.54 -11.13
CA PHE A 156 -0.12 19.80 -11.93
C PHE A 156 -0.66 20.71 -13.03
N GLU A 157 -0.94 20.11 -14.19
CA GLU A 157 -1.52 20.76 -15.35
C GLU A 157 -2.65 19.89 -15.91
N VAL A 158 -3.60 20.50 -16.61
CA VAL A 158 -4.65 19.79 -17.33
C VAL A 158 -4.45 19.99 -18.82
N PHE A 159 -4.30 18.88 -19.55
CA PHE A 159 -4.25 18.88 -21.00
C PHE A 159 -5.64 18.51 -21.54
N TYR A 160 -6.02 19.07 -22.68
CA TYR A 160 -7.34 18.86 -23.27
C TYR A 160 -7.21 18.12 -24.60
N GLN A 161 -7.71 16.89 -24.65
CA GLN A 161 -7.71 16.08 -25.86
C GLN A 161 -9.05 16.24 -26.60
N PRO A 162 -9.07 16.69 -27.87
CA PRO A 162 -10.31 16.85 -28.60
C PRO A 162 -11.00 15.51 -28.86
N ILE A 163 -12.32 15.47 -28.64
CA ILE A 163 -13.22 14.39 -29.04
C ILE A 163 -14.06 14.91 -30.20
N VAL A 164 -13.95 14.27 -31.36
CA VAL A 164 -14.60 14.73 -32.60
C VAL A 164 -15.73 13.79 -33.04
N PRO A 165 -16.94 14.31 -33.34
CA PRO A 165 -18.02 13.49 -33.84
C PRO A 165 -17.70 12.95 -35.25
N LEU A 166 -17.94 11.66 -35.50
CA LEU A 166 -17.73 11.04 -36.82
C LEU A 166 -18.82 11.40 -37.84
N ARG A 167 -19.98 11.87 -37.37
CA ARG A 167 -21.12 12.29 -38.21
C ARG A 167 -21.81 13.49 -37.57
N GLY A 168 -22.01 14.55 -38.36
CA GLY A 168 -22.72 15.76 -37.97
C GLY A 168 -21.83 16.83 -37.33
N ASP A 169 -22.44 17.98 -37.06
CA ASP A 169 -21.85 19.05 -36.25
C ASP A 169 -22.30 18.84 -34.79
N GLY A 170 -21.33 18.71 -33.89
CA GLY A 170 -21.55 18.65 -32.45
C GLY A 170 -20.81 19.78 -31.74
N PRO A 171 -21.14 20.09 -30.47
CA PRO A 171 -20.34 21.00 -29.69
C PRO A 171 -18.88 20.52 -29.65
N ALA A 172 -17.93 21.45 -29.55
CA ALA A 172 -16.55 21.08 -29.32
C ALA A 172 -16.45 20.36 -27.98
N HIS A 173 -15.92 19.14 -27.99
CA HIS A 173 -15.85 18.29 -26.81
C HIS A 173 -14.38 17.93 -26.54
N PHE A 174 -13.96 17.94 -25.27
CA PHE A 174 -12.60 17.59 -24.88
C PHE A 174 -12.57 16.67 -23.68
N GLU A 175 -11.58 15.78 -23.62
CA GLU A 175 -11.24 15.06 -22.40
C GLU A 175 -10.14 15.81 -21.64
N ALA A 176 -10.38 16.08 -20.35
CA ALA A 176 -9.41 16.67 -19.44
C ALA A 176 -8.49 15.59 -18.87
N LEU A 177 -7.21 15.71 -19.18
CA LEU A 177 -6.18 14.74 -18.83
C LEU A 177 -5.12 15.39 -17.94
N ILE A 178 -5.03 14.93 -16.70
CA ILE A 178 -4.03 15.43 -15.76
C ILE A 178 -2.61 15.12 -16.22
N ARG A 179 -1.71 16.08 -16.04
CA ARG A 179 -0.27 15.95 -16.23
C ARG A 179 0.41 16.45 -14.96
N TRP A 180 1.51 15.81 -14.62
CA TRP A 180 2.30 16.18 -13.46
C TRP A 180 3.77 16.31 -13.85
N THR A 181 4.36 17.43 -13.48
CA THR A 181 5.80 17.65 -13.60
C THR A 181 6.43 17.63 -12.19
N GLY A 182 7.38 16.73 -11.98
CA GLY A 182 8.15 16.63 -10.75
C GLY A 182 8.97 17.88 -10.46
N ASP A 183 9.56 17.94 -9.27
CA ASP A 183 10.44 19.04 -8.84
C ASP A 183 11.76 19.03 -9.63
N ASP A 184 12.18 17.83 -10.00
CA ASP A 184 13.22 17.50 -10.97
C ASP A 184 12.93 17.97 -12.41
N GLY A 185 11.72 18.48 -12.69
CA GLY A 185 11.28 18.89 -14.03
C GLY A 185 10.89 17.73 -14.94
N VAL A 186 10.84 16.50 -14.42
CA VAL A 186 10.49 15.29 -15.17
C VAL A 186 8.99 15.08 -15.15
N ARG A 187 8.39 14.79 -16.31
CA ARG A 187 6.96 14.43 -16.38
C ARG A 187 6.72 13.06 -15.78
N ARG A 188 5.82 12.99 -14.81
CA ARG A 188 5.33 11.75 -14.19
C ARG A 188 4.10 11.27 -14.94
N SER A 189 4.07 9.98 -15.27
CA SER A 189 2.94 9.37 -15.98
C SER A 189 1.74 9.24 -15.04
N PRO A 190 0.50 9.52 -15.48
CA PRO A 190 -0.70 9.20 -14.70
C PRO A 190 -0.74 7.76 -14.20
N GLY A 191 -0.23 6.80 -14.99
CA GLY A 191 -0.12 5.40 -14.57
C GLY A 191 0.83 5.14 -13.41
N GLU A 192 1.74 6.06 -13.09
CA GLU A 192 2.67 5.95 -11.95
C GLU A 192 2.04 6.46 -10.65
N PHE A 193 1.33 7.60 -10.70
CA PHE A 193 0.87 8.27 -9.48
C PHE A 193 -0.61 8.07 -9.17
N ILE A 194 -1.49 7.85 -10.16
CA ILE A 194 -2.93 7.65 -9.93
C ILE A 194 -3.20 6.39 -9.09
N PRO A 195 -2.62 5.20 -9.40
CA PRO A 195 -2.86 4.01 -8.57
C PRO A 195 -2.39 4.18 -7.13
N LEU A 196 -1.31 4.95 -6.91
CA LEU A 196 -0.83 5.26 -5.57
C LEU A 196 -1.77 6.22 -4.85
N ALA A 197 -2.27 7.24 -5.55
CA ALA A 197 -3.23 8.20 -5.03
C ALA A 197 -4.53 7.51 -4.57
N GLU A 198 -5.02 6.55 -5.36
CA GLU A 198 -6.22 5.78 -5.03
C GLU A 198 -6.02 4.94 -3.77
N ARG A 199 -4.96 4.13 -3.70
CA ARG A 199 -4.68 3.27 -2.54
C ARG A 199 -4.47 4.04 -1.23
N THR A 200 -4.13 5.32 -1.32
CA THR A 200 -3.79 6.18 -0.16
C THR A 200 -4.87 7.21 0.14
N GLY A 201 -5.94 7.29 -0.65
CA GLY A 201 -6.99 8.30 -0.54
C GLY A 201 -6.58 9.70 -1.03
N ALA A 202 -5.33 9.91 -1.45
CA ALA A 202 -4.88 11.21 -1.97
C ALA A 202 -5.57 11.59 -3.30
N ILE A 203 -6.18 10.63 -4.01
CA ILE A 203 -6.89 10.86 -5.27
C ILE A 203 -8.04 11.87 -5.13
N GLU A 204 -8.70 11.93 -3.98
CA GLU A 204 -9.80 12.89 -3.76
C GLU A 204 -9.33 14.35 -3.85
N HIS A 205 -8.11 14.63 -3.39
CA HIS A 205 -7.53 15.97 -3.51
C HIS A 205 -7.18 16.32 -4.95
N ILE A 206 -6.72 15.33 -5.72
CA ILE A 206 -6.40 15.49 -7.15
C ILE A 206 -7.68 15.73 -7.94
N ASP A 207 -8.71 14.92 -7.72
CA ASP A 207 -10.00 15.02 -8.38
C ASP A 207 -10.62 16.41 -8.16
N ARG A 208 -10.61 16.91 -6.91
CA ARG A 208 -11.06 18.27 -6.60
C ARG A 208 -10.21 19.33 -7.32
N TRP A 209 -8.88 19.18 -7.31
CA TRP A 209 -7.98 20.11 -8.01
C TRP A 209 -8.23 20.13 -9.53
N VAL A 210 -8.47 18.97 -10.15
CA VAL A 210 -8.78 18.86 -11.59
C VAL A 210 -10.12 19.53 -11.89
N LEU A 211 -11.17 19.23 -11.12
CA LEU A 211 -12.50 19.85 -11.28
C LEU A 211 -12.43 21.37 -11.17
N GLY A 212 -11.72 21.90 -10.18
CA GLY A 212 -11.52 23.34 -10.02
C GLY A 212 -10.75 23.96 -11.19
N SER A 213 -9.75 23.26 -11.73
CA SER A 213 -8.95 23.70 -12.88
C SER A 213 -9.77 23.70 -14.18
N VAL A 214 -10.56 22.66 -14.41
CA VAL A 214 -11.46 22.55 -15.55
C VAL A 214 -12.56 23.61 -15.48
N GLY A 215 -13.17 23.83 -14.32
CA GLY A 215 -14.17 24.87 -14.15
C GLY A 215 -13.61 26.27 -14.45
N ARG A 216 -12.38 26.56 -13.98
CA ARG A 216 -11.68 27.82 -14.29
C ARG A 216 -11.44 27.98 -15.80
N GLN A 217 -11.03 26.90 -16.46
CA GLN A 217 -10.74 26.90 -17.90
C GLN A 217 -12.03 27.08 -18.72
N LEU A 218 -13.11 26.37 -18.39
CA LEU A 218 -14.42 26.54 -19.01
C LEU A 218 -14.92 27.97 -18.87
N GLY A 219 -14.83 28.56 -17.67
CA GLY A 219 -15.21 29.96 -17.46
C GLY A 219 -14.34 30.95 -18.26
N HIS A 220 -13.05 30.63 -18.47
CA HIS A 220 -12.18 31.42 -19.34
C HIS A 220 -12.61 31.34 -20.81
N TRP A 221 -12.87 30.14 -21.33
CA TRP A 221 -13.34 29.94 -22.69
C TRP A 221 -14.71 30.56 -22.94
N SER A 222 -15.66 30.42 -22.02
CA SER A 222 -17.00 31.01 -22.15
C SER A 222 -16.93 32.54 -22.29
N ARG A 223 -16.03 33.21 -21.55
CA ARG A 223 -15.78 34.67 -21.70
C ARG A 223 -15.18 35.06 -23.05
N GLN A 224 -14.54 34.13 -23.75
CA GLN A 224 -14.02 34.32 -25.10
C GLN A 224 -15.05 33.97 -26.18
N GLY A 225 -16.28 33.58 -25.80
CA GLY A 225 -17.32 33.14 -26.72
C GLY A 225 -17.16 31.69 -27.19
N PHE A 226 -16.33 30.90 -26.51
CA PHE A 226 -16.16 29.48 -26.80
C PHE A 226 -16.71 28.65 -25.63
N ALA A 227 -17.78 27.89 -25.84
CA ALA A 227 -18.42 27.10 -24.80
C ALA A 227 -18.38 25.61 -25.14
N PRO A 228 -17.24 24.93 -24.96
CA PRO A 228 -17.12 23.51 -25.20
C PRO A 228 -17.73 22.69 -24.05
N GLU A 229 -17.91 21.40 -24.31
CA GLU A 229 -18.10 20.36 -23.31
C GLU A 229 -16.74 19.75 -22.93
N VAL A 230 -16.57 19.39 -21.66
CA VAL A 230 -15.35 18.77 -21.14
C VAL A 230 -15.68 17.57 -20.25
N SER A 231 -15.13 16.41 -20.61
CA SER A 231 -15.10 15.21 -19.79
C SER A 231 -13.97 15.26 -18.75
N VAL A 232 -14.28 14.90 -17.51
CA VAL A 232 -13.34 14.80 -16.40
C VAL A 232 -13.44 13.41 -15.80
N ASN A 233 -12.31 12.70 -15.79
CA ASN A 233 -12.19 11.41 -15.11
C ASN A 233 -12.24 11.62 -13.59
N LEU A 234 -13.08 10.85 -12.91
CA LEU A 234 -13.24 10.89 -11.46
C LEU A 234 -13.08 9.50 -10.86
N SER A 235 -12.34 9.42 -9.76
CA SER A 235 -12.12 8.14 -9.07
C SER A 235 -13.36 7.65 -8.34
N ALA A 236 -13.46 6.32 -8.17
CA ALA A 236 -14.50 5.70 -7.35
C ALA A 236 -14.51 6.20 -5.90
N HIS A 237 -13.36 6.62 -5.37
CA HIS A 237 -13.25 7.19 -4.01
C HIS A 237 -14.03 8.51 -3.91
N SER A 238 -13.85 9.41 -4.88
CA SER A 238 -14.57 10.69 -4.91
C SER A 238 -16.08 10.52 -5.04
N LEU A 239 -16.56 9.51 -5.77
CA LEU A 239 -17.99 9.22 -5.90
C LEU A 239 -18.65 8.78 -4.60
N LEU A 240 -17.89 8.15 -3.71
CA LEU A 240 -18.35 7.74 -2.38
C LEU A 240 -18.28 8.89 -1.36
N ASN A 241 -17.68 10.02 -1.73
CA ASN A 241 -17.60 11.19 -0.86
C ASN A 241 -18.92 11.97 -0.91
N GLU A 242 -19.59 12.06 0.25
CA GLU A 242 -20.89 12.74 0.39
C GLU A 242 -20.84 14.23 0.04
N ASP A 243 -19.67 14.89 0.16
CA ASP A 243 -19.49 16.32 -0.12
C ASP A 243 -19.20 16.63 -1.61
N LEU A 244 -19.15 15.63 -2.48
CA LEU A 244 -18.85 15.83 -3.91
C LEU A 244 -19.91 16.70 -4.62
N PRO A 245 -21.23 16.48 -4.44
CA PRO A 245 -22.26 17.30 -5.09
C PRO A 245 -22.17 18.79 -4.72
N GLU A 246 -21.95 19.11 -3.44
CA GLU A 246 -21.77 20.48 -2.98
C GLU A 246 -20.52 21.10 -3.61
N TYR A 247 -19.44 20.34 -3.73
CA TYR A 247 -18.22 20.81 -4.36
C TYR A 247 -18.41 21.11 -5.86
N LEU A 248 -19.04 20.21 -6.61
CA LEU A 248 -19.37 20.44 -8.02
C LEU A 248 -20.23 21.69 -8.20
N GLN A 249 -21.27 21.84 -7.37
CA GLN A 249 -22.12 23.03 -7.38
C GLN A 249 -21.29 24.31 -7.13
N SER A 250 -20.34 24.26 -6.19
CA SER A 250 -19.46 25.39 -5.91
C SER A 250 -18.58 25.77 -7.11
N VAL A 251 -18.07 24.80 -7.86
CA VAL A 251 -17.26 25.02 -9.06
C VAL A 251 -18.10 25.64 -10.18
N ILE A 252 -19.28 25.08 -10.44
CA ILE A 252 -20.24 25.58 -11.44
C ILE A 252 -20.61 27.03 -11.14
N SER A 253 -20.98 27.32 -9.89
CA SER A 253 -21.38 28.67 -9.47
C SER A 253 -20.22 29.66 -9.45
N ALA A 254 -19.00 29.25 -9.10
CA ALA A 254 -17.84 30.14 -9.05
C ALA A 254 -17.44 30.68 -10.43
N PHE A 255 -17.74 29.95 -11.51
CA PHE A 255 -17.35 30.31 -12.87
C PHE A 255 -18.54 30.54 -13.83
N ASP A 256 -19.77 30.54 -13.31
CA ASP A 256 -21.02 30.73 -14.08
C ASP A 256 -21.13 29.77 -15.27
N LEU A 257 -20.89 28.48 -15.01
CA LEU A 257 -20.87 27.44 -16.03
C LEU A 257 -22.28 26.93 -16.30
N ASP A 258 -22.57 26.59 -17.56
CA ASP A 258 -23.72 25.72 -17.85
C ASP A 258 -23.34 24.28 -17.40
N PRO A 259 -24.12 23.64 -16.52
CA PRO A 259 -23.84 22.26 -16.08
C PRO A 259 -23.68 21.25 -17.23
N GLN A 260 -24.28 21.52 -18.40
CA GLN A 260 -24.12 20.68 -19.59
C GLN A 260 -22.68 20.68 -20.14
N GLN A 261 -21.84 21.65 -19.75
CA GLN A 261 -20.45 21.71 -20.21
C GLN A 261 -19.52 20.74 -19.46
N LEU A 262 -19.94 20.17 -18.33
CA LEU A 262 -19.09 19.32 -17.49
C LEU A 262 -19.62 17.89 -17.46
N HIS A 263 -18.86 16.98 -18.08
CA HIS A 263 -19.16 15.56 -18.11
C HIS A 263 -18.25 14.83 -17.11
N ILE A 264 -18.82 13.99 -16.25
CA ILE A 264 -18.05 13.17 -15.31
C ILE A 264 -17.93 11.77 -15.87
N GLU A 265 -16.70 11.30 -16.05
CA GLU A 265 -16.37 9.95 -16.47
C GLU A 265 -15.91 9.13 -15.27
N ILE A 266 -16.35 7.88 -15.23
CA ILE A 266 -16.07 6.94 -14.15
C ILE A 266 -15.45 5.71 -14.79
N THR A 267 -14.29 5.30 -14.28
CA THR A 267 -13.58 4.09 -14.72
C THR A 267 -13.63 3.01 -13.64
#